data_AF-A0A3D4A9B2-F1
#
_entry.id   AF-A0A3D4A9B2-F1
#
_cell.length_a   1.000
_cell.length_b   1.000
_cell.length_c   1.000
_cell.angle_alpha   90.00
_cell.angle_beta   90.00
_cell.angle_gamma   90.00
#
_symmetry.space_group_name_H-M   'P 1'
#
loop_
_entity.id
_entity.type
_entity.pdbx_description
1 polymer ?
#
loop_
_entity_poly.entity_id
_entity_poly.type
_entity_poly.pdbx_seq_one_letter_code
_entity_poly.pdbx_strand_id
1 'polypeptide(L)'
;EFFSCGAYPLEDIHDPTGAGDTFAGGIAGYLAGTVKTVHFTDLRKAMIYGSVLASFAVEAFSLERLRKLSMDEIKERYETFKLMSQFEISA
;
A
#
# COMPACT_ATOMS: atom_id res chain seq x y z
N GLU A 1 13.28 -7.66 -14.30
CA GLU A 1 12.76 -8.33 -13.08
C GLU A 1 11.25 -8.17 -13.04
N PHE A 2 10.53 -9.13 -12.46
CA PHE A 2 9.08 -9.07 -12.27
C PHE A 2 8.77 -9.05 -10.78
N PHE A 3 7.81 -8.23 -10.37
CA PHE A 3 7.33 -8.16 -8.99
C PHE A 3 5.81 -8.15 -8.98
N SER A 4 5.23 -8.96 -8.10
CA SER A 4 3.79 -9.00 -7.85
C SER A 4 3.55 -8.67 -6.39
N CYS A 5 2.60 -7.77 -6.14
CA CYS A 5 2.11 -7.47 -4.81
C CYS A 5 0.68 -8.02 -4.72
N GLY A 6 0.39 -8.80 -3.69
CA GLY A 6 -0.98 -9.25 -3.42
C GLY A 6 -1.91 -8.07 -3.15
N ALA A 7 -3.21 -8.28 -3.35
CA ALA A 7 -4.23 -7.32 -2.93
C ALA A 7 -4.52 -7.50 -1.43
N TYR A 8 -4.86 -6.41 -0.73
CA TYR A 8 -5.31 -6.50 0.66
C TYR A 8 -6.73 -7.06 0.72
N PRO A 9 -7.02 -8.08 1.55
CA PRO A 9 -8.35 -8.65 1.67
C PRO A 9 -9.22 -7.71 2.48
N LEU A 10 -10.09 -6.97 1.80
CA LEU A 10 -11.13 -6.14 2.40
C LEU A 10 -12.46 -6.88 2.30
N GLU A 11 -13.12 -7.08 3.44
CA GLU A 11 -14.46 -7.68 3.47
C GLU A 11 -15.53 -6.73 2.94
N ASP A 12 -15.39 -5.42 3.18
CA ASP A 12 -16.33 -4.39 2.71
C ASP A 12 -15.58 -3.26 1.99
N ILE A 13 -15.94 -3.02 0.72
CA ILE A 13 -15.41 -1.94 -0.10
C ILE A 13 -16.51 -0.91 -0.23
N HIS A 14 -16.31 0.27 0.33
CA HIS A 14 -17.33 1.31 0.37
C HIS A 14 -17.30 2.24 -0.85
N ASP A 15 -16.12 2.73 -1.24
CA ASP A 15 -15.96 3.65 -2.38
C ASP A 15 -14.62 3.43 -3.09
N PRO A 16 -14.58 2.84 -4.31
CA PRO A 16 -13.33 2.59 -5.02
C PRO A 16 -12.68 3.88 -5.58
N THR A 17 -13.37 5.02 -5.52
CA THR A 17 -12.90 6.28 -6.09
C THR A 17 -11.60 6.74 -5.45
N GLY A 18 -10.62 7.13 -6.27
CA GLY A 18 -9.34 7.66 -5.79
C GLY A 18 -8.33 6.59 -5.34
N ALA A 19 -8.66 5.29 -5.40
CA ALA A 19 -7.72 4.23 -5.07
C ALA A 19 -6.45 4.26 -5.94
N GLY A 20 -6.61 4.46 -7.25
CA GLY A 20 -5.51 4.55 -8.21
C GLY A 20 -4.62 5.78 -7.99
N ASP A 21 -5.22 6.94 -7.77
CA ASP A 21 -4.48 8.17 -7.50
C ASP A 21 -3.75 8.10 -6.15
N THR A 22 -4.38 7.50 -5.14
CA THR A 22 -3.76 7.26 -3.82
C THR A 22 -2.59 6.28 -3.95
N PHE A 23 -2.73 5.22 -4.74
CA PHE A 23 -1.65 4.29 -5.04
C PHE A 23 -0.46 5.00 -5.71
N ALA A 24 -0.72 5.77 -6.76
CA ALA A 24 0.31 6.53 -7.48
C ALA A 24 0.98 7.57 -6.58
N GLY A 25 0.20 8.30 -5.79
CA GLY A 25 0.69 9.27 -4.81
C GLY A 25 1.55 8.63 -3.73
N GLY A 26 1.17 7.44 -3.24
CA GLY A 26 1.96 6.67 -2.28
C GLY A 26 3.32 6.24 -2.82
N ILE A 27 3.36 5.73 -4.06
CA ILE A 27 4.61 5.38 -4.74
C ILE A 27 5.50 6.62 -4.89
N ALA A 28 4.95 7.69 -5.45
CA ALA A 28 5.69 8.92 -5.71
C ALA A 28 6.23 9.52 -4.41
N GLY A 29 5.41 9.58 -3.36
CA GLY A 29 5.78 10.08 -2.05
C GLY A 29 6.89 9.28 -1.38
N TYR A 30 6.82 7.94 -1.44
CA TYR A 30 7.88 7.08 -0.91
C TYR A 30 9.21 7.32 -1.63
N LEU A 31 9.21 7.31 -2.97
CA LEU A 31 10.43 7.48 -3.75
C LEU A 31 11.04 8.87 -3.54
N ALA A 32 10.22 9.92 -3.59
CA ALA A 32 10.68 11.29 -3.39
C ALA A 32 11.21 11.54 -1.97
N GLY A 33 10.62 10.91 -0.95
CA GLY A 33 10.99 11.13 0.45
C GLY A 33 12.19 10.29 0.93
N THR A 34 12.49 9.17 0.28
CA THR A 34 13.43 8.17 0.84
C THR A 34 14.59 7.79 -0.08
N VAL A 35 14.52 8.14 -1.38
CA VAL A 35 15.43 7.59 -2.39
C VAL A 35 16.15 8.69 -3.17
N LYS A 36 17.48 8.61 -3.29
CA LYS A 36 18.28 9.52 -4.12
C LYS A 36 18.44 9.02 -5.57
N THR A 37 18.54 7.71 -5.74
CA THR A 37 18.64 7.03 -7.04
C THR A 37 17.74 5.81 -6.97
N VAL A 38 16.82 5.68 -7.92
CA VAL A 38 15.79 4.63 -7.89
C VAL A 38 16.36 3.29 -8.33
N HIS A 39 16.25 2.29 -7.45
CA HIS A 39 16.55 0.89 -7.78
C HIS A 39 15.27 0.05 -7.79
N PHE A 40 15.32 -1.14 -8.39
CA PHE A 40 14.16 -2.03 -8.45
C PHE A 40 13.65 -2.43 -7.05
N THR A 41 14.54 -2.58 -6.06
CA THR A 41 14.19 -2.81 -4.65
C THR A 41 13.35 -1.68 -4.07
N ASP A 42 13.63 -0.44 -4.45
CA ASP A 42 12.90 0.74 -3.97
C ASP A 42 11.51 0.79 -4.60
N LEU A 43 11.40 0.47 -5.89
CA LEU A 43 10.12 0.35 -6.59
C LEU A 43 9.22 -0.70 -5.93
N ARG A 44 9.77 -1.87 -5.55
CA ARG A 44 9.00 -2.90 -4.84
C ARG A 44 8.43 -2.39 -3.51
N LYS A 45 9.23 -1.68 -2.72
CA LYS A 45 8.78 -1.09 -1.46
C LYS A 45 7.75 0.01 -1.70
N ALA A 46 7.98 0.88 -2.67
CA ALA A 46 7.07 1.95 -3.05
C ALA A 46 5.71 1.40 -3.47
N MET A 47 5.69 0.32 -4.26
CA MET A 47 4.45 -0.36 -4.65
C MET A 47 3.67 -0.87 -3.45
N ILE A 48 4.33 -1.47 -2.46
CA ILE A 48 3.66 -1.92 -1.22
C ILE A 48 3.06 -0.72 -0.47
N TYR A 49 3.79 0.39 -0.32
CA TYR A 49 3.25 1.60 0.33
C TYR A 49 2.06 2.18 -0.44
N GLY A 50 2.13 2.23 -1.77
CA GLY A 50 0.99 2.60 -2.61
C GLY A 50 -0.22 1.70 -2.36
N SER A 51 -0.02 0.38 -2.34
CA SER A 51 -1.09 -0.59 -2.08
C SER A 51 -1.68 -0.45 -0.68
N VAL A 52 -0.86 -0.17 0.33
CA VAL A 52 -1.32 0.10 1.71
C VAL A 52 -2.22 1.33 1.73
N LEU A 53 -1.80 2.45 1.15
CA LEU A 53 -2.60 3.67 1.17
C LEU A 53 -3.89 3.53 0.35
N ALA A 54 -3.83 2.88 -0.81
CA ALA A 54 -5.01 2.59 -1.62
C ALA A 54 -6.00 1.67 -0.90
N SER A 55 -5.51 0.72 -0.09
CA SER A 55 -6.38 -0.15 0.70
C SER A 55 -7.20 0.62 1.74
N PHE A 56 -6.68 1.74 2.26
CA PHE A 56 -7.46 2.63 3.13
C PHE A 56 -8.37 3.55 2.34
N ALA A 57 -7.95 4.05 1.17
CA ALA A 57 -8.76 4.96 0.36
C ALA A 57 -10.17 4.42 0.09
N VAL A 58 -10.33 3.10 -0.02
CA VAL A 58 -11.60 2.46 -0.37
C VAL A 58 -12.51 2.10 0.80
N GLU A 59 -12.06 2.29 2.05
CA GLU A 59 -12.81 1.92 3.27
C GLU A 59 -13.86 2.97 3.68
N ALA A 60 -13.91 4.14 3.04
CA ALA A 60 -14.95 5.13 3.31
C ALA A 60 -15.19 6.02 2.08
N PHE A 61 -16.32 6.74 2.09
CA PHE A 61 -16.65 7.68 1.02
C PHE A 61 -15.58 8.76 0.86
N SER A 62 -15.10 8.96 -0.38
CA SER A 62 -14.12 9.98 -0.72
C SER A 62 -12.89 9.96 0.20
N LEU A 63 -12.41 11.12 0.66
CA LEU A 63 -11.18 11.23 1.44
C LEU A 63 -11.35 10.96 2.94
N GLU A 64 -12.56 10.61 3.41
CA GLU A 64 -12.87 10.51 4.84
C GLU A 64 -11.95 9.54 5.59
N ARG A 65 -11.62 8.40 4.97
CA ARG A 65 -10.71 7.43 5.58
C ARG A 65 -9.29 7.95 5.67
N LEU A 66 -8.79 8.57 4.60
CA LEU A 66 -7.42 9.08 4.51
C LEU A 66 -7.19 10.26 5.46
N ARG A 67 -8.20 11.10 5.70
CA ARG A 67 -8.12 12.25 6.62
C ARG A 67 -7.87 11.87 8.08
N LYS A 68 -8.26 10.65 8.47
CA LYS A 68 -8.13 10.13 9.84
C LYS A 68 -6.98 9.11 9.96
N LEU A 69 -6.33 8.77 8.85
CA LEU A 69 -5.30 7.75 8.79
C LEU A 69 -4.04 8.19 9.54
N SER A 70 -3.58 7.32 10.43
CA SER A 70 -2.36 7.50 11.22
C SER A 70 -1.19 6.71 10.64
N MET A 71 0.03 7.09 11.04
CA MET A 71 1.24 6.37 10.66
C MET A 71 1.31 4.96 11.26
N ASP A 72 0.73 4.75 12.43
CA ASP A 72 0.70 3.44 13.09
C ASP A 72 -0.18 2.45 12.30
N GLU A 73 -1.35 2.89 11.82
CA GLU A 73 -2.21 2.08 10.95
C GLU A 73 -1.52 1.74 9.62
N ILE A 74 -0.80 2.70 9.03
CA ILE A 74 -0.02 2.46 7.81
C ILE A 74 1.03 1.38 8.06
N LYS A 75 1.74 1.46 9.18
CA LYS A 75 2.78 0.49 9.56
C LYS A 75 2.19 -0.91 9.79
N GLU A 76 1.08 -1.00 10.51
CA GLU A 76 0.39 -2.26 10.76
C GLU A 76 -0.10 -2.92 9.46
N ARG A 77 -0.73 -2.13 8.57
CA ARG A 77 -1.17 -2.60 7.26
C ARG A 77 0.00 -3.04 6.39
N TYR A 78 1.13 -2.30 6.43
CA TYR A 78 2.36 -2.68 5.73
C TYR A 78 2.90 -4.04 6.19
N GLU A 79 2.97 -4.30 7.51
CA GLU A 79 3.39 -5.60 8.02
C GLU A 79 2.42 -6.71 7.60
N THR A 80 1.13 -6.43 7.50
CA THR A 80 0.16 -7.40 6.97
C THR A 80 0.45 -7.76 5.51
N PHE A 81 0.67 -6.77 4.63
CA PHE A 81 1.08 -7.01 3.23
C PHE A 81 2.37 -7.84 3.14
N LYS A 82 3.34 -7.57 4.01
CA LYS A 82 4.60 -8.30 4.07
C LYS A 82 4.40 -9.76 4.49
N LEU A 83 3.60 -10.01 5.53
CA LEU A 83 3.24 -11.37 5.96
C LEU A 83 2.51 -12.14 4.85
N MET A 84 1.60 -11.49 4.14
CA MET A 84 0.91 -12.10 2.99
C MET A 84 1.85 -12.50 1.84
N SER A 85 2.99 -11.81 1.71
CA SER A 85 4.01 -12.13 0.69
C SER A 85 4.98 -13.24 1.12
N GLN A 86 5.01 -13.59 2.41
CA GLN A 86 5.85 -14.65 2.97
C GLN A 86 5.05 -15.94 3.07
N PHE A 87 5.10 -16.76 2.01
CA PHE A 87 4.50 -18.09 2.03
C PHE A 87 5.56 -19.10 2.48
N GLU A 88 5.53 -19.52 3.75
CA GLU A 88 6.27 -20.70 4.22
C GLU A 88 5.33 -21.90 4.28
N ILE A 89 5.61 -22.92 3.47
CA ILE A 89 5.01 -24.25 3.64
C ILE A 89 5.93 -25.01 4.58
N SER A 90 5.51 -25.20 5.83
CA SER A 90 6.15 -26.19 6.70
C SER A 90 5.92 -27.57 6.10
N ALA A 91 7.02 -28.27 5.77
CA ALA A 91 6.99 -29.66 5.30
C ALA A 91 6.55 -30.63 6.40
#